data_AF-A0A1Y0ME73-F1
#
_entry.id   AF-A0A1Y0ME73-F1
#
_cell.length_a   1.000
_cell.length_b   1.000
_cell.length_c   1.000
_cell.angle_alpha   90.00
_cell.angle_beta   90.00
_cell.angle_gamma   90.00
#
_symmetry.space_group_name_H-M   'P 1'
#
loop_
_entity.id
_entity.type
_entity.pdbx_description
1 polymer ?
#
loop_
_entity_poly.entity_id
_entity_poly.type
_entity_poly.pdbx_seq_one_letter_code
_entity_poly.pdbx_strand_id
1 'polypeptide(L)'
;MINTIDFTERLQKVITFYEESASSFAEKIGVQRSSISHILSGRNKPSLDFVMKVLHSYPEVDLYWLMNGKGQFPNSTKIEKTETLKFSESNPEPSTQIPNSKNSTNVSDIDKIIIFYKDGSFKSYQN
;
A
#
# COMPACT_ATOMS: atom_id res chain seq x y z
N MET A 1 -8.62 -16.71 14.37
CA MET A 1 -7.96 -17.67 13.46
C MET A 1 -8.30 -17.24 12.04
N ILE A 2 -7.35 -17.25 11.10
CA ILE A 2 -7.63 -16.89 9.70
C ILE A 2 -8.46 -18.00 9.06
N ASN A 3 -9.55 -17.61 8.39
CA ASN A 3 -10.31 -18.50 7.53
C ASN A 3 -9.54 -18.69 6.21
N THR A 4 -9.02 -19.90 6.00
CA THR A 4 -8.22 -20.23 4.82
C THR A 4 -9.03 -20.22 3.55
N ILE A 5 -10.32 -20.56 3.61
CA ILE A 5 -11.22 -20.56 2.45
C ILE A 5 -11.39 -19.12 1.96
N ASP A 6 -11.82 -18.21 2.84
CA ASP A 6 -12.03 -16.81 2.46
C ASP A 6 -10.72 -16.12 2.02
N PHE A 7 -9.57 -16.49 2.61
CA PHE A 7 -8.27 -15.99 2.15
C PHE A 7 -8.00 -16.41 0.71
N THR A 8 -8.23 -17.69 0.40
CA THR A 8 -8.02 -18.24 -0.94
C THR A 8 -8.94 -17.60 -1.96
N GLU A 9 -10.21 -17.36 -1.62
CA GLU A 9 -11.14 -16.64 -2.50
C GLU A 9 -10.69 -15.21 -2.79
N ARG A 10 -10.20 -14.50 -1.77
CA ARG A 10 -9.66 -13.14 -1.96
C ARG A 10 -8.38 -13.14 -2.77
N LEU A 11 -7.48 -14.10 -2.55
CA LEU A 11 -6.28 -14.26 -3.36
C LEU A 11 -6.66 -14.54 -4.83
N GLN A 12 -7.64 -15.41 -5.06
CA GLN A 12 -8.15 -15.69 -6.40
C GLN A 12 -8.74 -14.43 -7.05
N LYS A 13 -9.46 -13.61 -6.29
CA LYS A 13 -9.97 -12.31 -6.74
C LYS A 13 -8.85 -11.37 -7.17
N VAL A 14 -7.72 -11.33 -6.45
CA VAL A 14 -6.54 -10.57 -6.85
C VAL A 14 -6.00 -11.08 -8.17
N ILE A 15 -5.76 -12.39 -8.29
CA ILE A 15 -5.22 -13.01 -9.52
C ILE A 15 -6.10 -12.68 -10.74
N THR A 16 -7.43 -12.83 -10.60
CA THR A 16 -8.38 -12.54 -11.68
C THR A 16 -8.47 -11.06 -11.99
N PHE A 17 -8.38 -10.17 -10.99
CA PHE A 17 -8.44 -8.71 -11.20
C PHE A 17 -7.30 -8.19 -12.09
N TYR A 18 -6.09 -8.74 -11.98
CA TYR A 18 -4.97 -8.40 -12.84
C TYR A 18 -4.87 -9.28 -14.11
N GLU A 19 -5.88 -10.12 -14.38
CA GLU A 19 -5.92 -11.04 -15.53
C GLU A 19 -4.70 -11.99 -15.60
N GLU A 20 -4.15 -12.37 -14.44
CA GLU A 20 -2.98 -13.24 -14.38
C GLU A 20 -3.37 -14.73 -14.27
N SER A 21 -2.50 -15.59 -14.80
CA SER A 21 -2.56 -17.03 -14.47
C SER A 21 -1.87 -17.30 -13.13
N ALA A 22 -2.22 -18.41 -12.46
CA ALA A 22 -1.53 -18.83 -11.23
C ALA A 22 0.00 -18.96 -11.39
N SER A 23 0.46 -19.37 -12.59
CA SER A 23 1.88 -19.46 -12.92
C SER A 23 2.55 -18.08 -13.02
N SER A 24 1.92 -17.15 -13.73
CA SER A 24 2.45 -15.78 -13.91
C SER A 24 2.43 -15.01 -12.58
N PHE A 25 1.38 -15.18 -11.79
CA PHE A 25 1.29 -14.63 -10.43
C PHE A 25 2.45 -15.13 -9.55
N ALA A 26 2.72 -16.45 -9.56
CA ALA A 26 3.82 -17.05 -8.79
C ALA A 26 5.17 -16.43 -9.14
N GLU A 27 5.43 -16.28 -10.44
CA GLU A 27 6.66 -15.67 -10.96
C GLU A 27 6.78 -14.20 -10.54
N LYS A 28 5.71 -13.43 -10.67
CA LYS A 28 5.67 -12.00 -10.33
C LYS A 28 5.92 -11.73 -8.85
N ILE A 29 5.42 -12.58 -7.95
CA ILE A 29 5.69 -12.45 -6.52
C ILE A 29 6.95 -13.20 -6.05
N GLY A 30 7.67 -13.87 -6.95
CA GLY A 30 8.91 -14.57 -6.62
C GLY A 30 8.71 -15.80 -5.72
N VAL A 31 7.68 -16.60 -5.97
CA VAL A 31 7.43 -17.87 -5.27
C VAL A 31 7.28 -19.03 -6.24
N GLN A 32 7.42 -20.26 -5.73
CA GLN A 32 7.25 -21.45 -6.55
C GLN A 32 5.78 -21.64 -6.97
N ARG A 33 5.54 -22.05 -8.21
CA ARG A 33 4.18 -22.31 -8.75
C ARG A 33 3.39 -23.33 -7.91
N SER A 34 4.07 -24.34 -7.37
CA SER A 34 3.48 -25.32 -6.46
C SER A 34 2.95 -24.68 -5.17
N SER A 35 3.61 -23.65 -4.66
CA SER A 35 3.13 -22.91 -3.48
C SER A 35 1.78 -22.25 -3.76
N ILE A 36 1.59 -21.62 -4.92
CA ILE A 36 0.29 -21.05 -5.32
C ILE A 36 -0.79 -22.14 -5.38
N SER A 37 -0.50 -23.27 -6.04
CA SER A 37 -1.46 -24.38 -6.14
C SER A 37 -1.88 -24.93 -4.77
N HIS A 38 -0.94 -25.09 -3.83
CA HIS A 38 -1.25 -25.59 -2.49
C HIS A 38 -2.05 -24.59 -1.63
N ILE A 39 -1.83 -23.29 -1.82
CA ILE A 39 -2.62 -22.24 -1.16
C ILE A 39 -4.02 -22.18 -1.75
N LEU A 40 -4.13 -22.18 -3.09
CA LEU A 40 -5.43 -22.09 -3.78
C LEU A 40 -6.31 -23.34 -3.59
N SER A 41 -5.72 -24.49 -3.29
CA SER A 41 -6.47 -25.69 -2.90
C SER A 41 -6.86 -25.72 -1.42
N GLY A 42 -6.46 -24.72 -0.62
CA GLY A 42 -6.76 -24.65 0.81
C GLY A 42 -5.98 -25.64 1.67
N ARG A 43 -5.08 -26.44 1.09
CA ARG A 43 -4.28 -27.43 1.83
C ARG A 43 -3.23 -26.77 2.71
N ASN A 44 -2.72 -25.61 2.30
CA ASN A 44 -1.67 -24.89 3.02
C ASN A 44 -2.16 -23.51 3.49
N LYS A 45 -1.67 -23.08 4.66
CA LYS A 45 -1.79 -21.69 5.11
C LYS A 45 -0.71 -20.83 4.47
N PRO A 46 -1.01 -19.56 4.11
CA PRO A 46 0.00 -18.64 3.62
C PRO A 46 1.01 -18.34 4.73
N SER A 47 2.30 -18.31 4.38
CA SER A 47 3.33 -17.80 5.29
C SER A 47 3.31 -16.28 5.32
N LEU A 48 3.92 -15.67 6.35
CA LEU A 48 4.08 -14.21 6.39
C LEU A 48 4.87 -13.70 5.18
N ASP A 49 5.98 -14.36 4.82
CA ASP A 49 6.79 -14.02 3.64
C ASP A 49 5.95 -13.99 2.36
N PHE A 50 5.08 -15.00 2.18
CA PHE A 50 4.15 -15.05 1.06
C PHE A 50 3.23 -13.82 1.03
N VAL A 51 2.59 -13.52 2.16
CA VAL A 51 1.67 -12.37 2.26
C VAL A 51 2.41 -11.06 1.97
N MET A 52 3.61 -10.87 2.53
CA MET A 52 4.41 -9.66 2.28
C MET A 52 4.78 -9.51 0.81
N LYS A 53 5.16 -10.60 0.13
CA LYS A 53 5.43 -10.59 -1.31
C LYS A 53 4.20 -10.18 -2.12
N VAL A 54 3.01 -10.70 -1.79
CA VAL A 54 1.77 -10.26 -2.45
C VAL A 54 1.54 -8.76 -2.25
N LEU A 55 1.66 -8.25 -1.02
CA LEU A 55 1.43 -6.82 -0.74
C LEU A 55 2.47 -5.90 -1.40
N HIS A 56 3.70 -6.36 -1.58
CA HIS A 56 4.73 -5.61 -2.30
C HIS A 56 4.49 -5.59 -3.81
N SER A 57 4.07 -6.71 -4.39
CA SER A 57 3.83 -6.83 -5.84
C SER A 57 2.49 -6.22 -6.28
N TYR A 58 1.50 -6.11 -5.39
CA TYR A 58 0.17 -5.56 -5.66
C TYR A 58 -0.20 -4.49 -4.62
N PRO A 59 0.22 -3.23 -4.80
CA PRO A 59 0.01 -2.16 -3.83
C PRO A 59 -1.47 -1.85 -3.53
N GLU A 60 -2.38 -2.17 -4.46
CA GLU A 60 -3.82 -2.03 -4.26
C GLU A 60 -4.40 -3.08 -3.30
N VAL A 61 -3.65 -4.14 -2.95
CA VAL A 61 -4.04 -5.15 -1.97
C VAL A 61 -3.75 -4.63 -0.56
N ASP A 62 -4.79 -4.55 0.27
CA ASP A 62 -4.66 -4.27 1.69
C ASP A 62 -4.48 -5.58 2.50
N LEU A 63 -3.61 -5.54 3.52
CA LEU A 63 -3.32 -6.69 4.39
C LEU A 63 -4.57 -7.17 5.13
N TYR A 64 -5.31 -6.25 5.71
CA TYR A 64 -6.46 -6.58 6.55
C TYR A 64 -7.63 -7.07 5.69
N TRP A 65 -7.77 -6.53 4.48
CA TRP A 65 -8.69 -7.06 3.48
C TRP A 65 -8.30 -8.47 3.08
N LEU A 66 -7.05 -8.73 2.71
CA LEU A 66 -6.60 -10.04 2.27
C LEU A 66 -6.74 -11.10 3.37
N MET A 67 -6.41 -10.76 4.61
CA MET A 67 -6.37 -11.70 5.74
C MET A 67 -7.72 -11.90 6.42
N ASN A 68 -8.54 -10.84 6.52
CA ASN A 68 -9.75 -10.82 7.34
C ASN A 68 -11.01 -10.37 6.58
N GLY A 69 -10.89 -10.00 5.30
CA GLY A 69 -12.00 -9.54 4.48
C GLY A 69 -12.53 -8.15 4.86
N LYS A 70 -11.81 -7.39 5.68
CA LYS A 70 -12.24 -6.06 6.12
C LYS A 70 -11.47 -4.97 5.36
N GLY A 71 -12.18 -3.95 4.90
CA GLY A 71 -11.64 -2.94 3.98
C GLY A 71 -12.08 -3.19 2.55
N GLN A 72 -11.37 -2.64 1.57
CA GLN A 72 -11.71 -2.79 0.16
C GLN A 72 -10.49 -3.20 -0.66
N PHE A 73 -10.74 -3.97 -1.71
CA PHE A 73 -9.82 -4.22 -2.81
C PHE A 73 -10.55 -4.01 -4.14
N PRO A 74 -9.97 -3.24 -5.07
CA PRO A 74 -8.69 -2.54 -4.97
C PRO A 74 -8.75 -1.32 -4.03
N ASN A 75 -7.71 -1.12 -3.20
CA ASN A 75 -7.58 0.11 -2.41
C ASN A 75 -7.22 1.26 -3.35
N SER A 76 -7.94 2.39 -3.26
CA SER A 76 -7.72 3.55 -4.13
C SER A 76 -6.71 4.55 -3.54
N THR A 77 -6.24 4.31 -2.31
CA THR A 77 -5.52 5.30 -1.51
C THR A 77 -4.00 5.18 -1.60
N LYS A 78 -3.46 4.08 -2.15
CA LYS A 78 -2.01 3.78 -2.09
C LYS A 78 -1.22 4.09 -3.36
N ILE A 79 -1.74 4.95 -4.25
CA ILE A 79 -0.98 5.54 -5.36
C ILE A 79 -0.27 6.81 -4.88
N GLU A 80 0.51 6.72 -3.80
CA GLU A 80 1.58 7.70 -3.53
C GLU A 80 2.89 6.93 -3.48
N LYS A 81 3.41 6.74 -4.69
CA LYS A 81 4.83 6.65 -5.06
C LYS A 81 5.79 6.65 -3.87
N THR A 82 6.28 5.48 -3.49
CA THR A 82 7.56 5.36 -2.79
C THR A 82 8.65 5.87 -3.73
N GLU A 83 8.93 7.18 -3.69
CA GLU A 83 10.11 7.74 -4.31
C GLU A 83 11.34 7.28 -3.53
N THR A 84 12.14 6.50 -4.23
CA THR A 84 13.51 6.14 -3.89
C THR A 84 14.29 7.40 -3.50
N LEU A 85 14.74 7.45 -2.24
CA LEU A 85 15.67 8.46 -1.76
C LEU A 85 16.99 8.36 -2.55
N LYS A 86 17.14 9.18 -3.60
CA LYS A 86 18.45 9.51 -4.15
C LYS A 86 19.09 10.53 -3.22
N PHE A 87 20.06 10.09 -2.42
CA PHE A 87 21.00 11.01 -1.77
C PHE A 87 21.86 11.66 -2.87
N SER A 88 21.54 12.90 -3.22
CA SER A 88 22.48 13.80 -3.85
C SER A 88 23.06 14.68 -2.75
N GLU A 89 24.34 14.49 -2.44
CA GLU A 89 25.12 15.43 -1.66
C GLU A 89 25.21 16.76 -2.41
N SER A 90 24.60 17.81 -1.86
CA SER A 90 25.09 19.17 -2.02
C SER A 90 24.66 20.06 -0.84
N ASN A 91 25.64 20.79 -0.32
CA ASN A 91 25.59 21.73 0.80
C ASN A 91 24.72 22.97 0.45
N PRO A 92 24.29 23.80 1.43
CA PRO A 92 23.12 24.66 1.31
C PRO A 92 23.44 26.06 0.77
N GLU A 93 22.54 26.59 -0.06
CA GLU A 93 22.31 28.03 -0.19
C GLU A 93 20.80 28.30 -0.02
N PRO A 94 20.42 29.37 0.70
CA PRO A 94 19.01 29.65 1.00
C PRO A 94 18.38 30.39 -0.19
N SER A 95 17.65 29.66 -1.03
CA SER A 95 16.72 30.26 -1.99
C SER A 95 15.31 30.17 -1.43
N THR A 96 14.83 31.30 -0.92
CA THR A 96 13.43 31.52 -0.56
C THR A 96 12.56 31.40 -1.81
N GLN A 97 11.93 30.25 -2.01
CA GLN A 97 10.87 30.09 -3.00
C GLN A 97 9.67 29.42 -2.35
N ILE A 98 8.64 30.24 -2.12
CA ILE A 98 7.29 29.81 -1.78
C ILE A 98 6.70 29.15 -3.03
N PRO A 99 6.32 27.85 -3.01
CA PRO A 99 5.59 27.28 -4.12
C PRO A 99 4.15 27.79 -4.03
N ASN A 100 3.84 28.76 -4.88
CA ASN A 100 2.49 29.18 -5.20
C ASN A 100 1.80 28.03 -5.96
N SER A 101 1.27 27.04 -5.25
CA SER A 101 0.36 26.05 -5.83
C SER A 101 -1.07 26.51 -5.60
N LYS A 102 -1.65 27.12 -6.64
CA LYS A 102 -3.10 27.27 -6.78
C LYS A 102 -3.71 25.90 -7.04
N ASN A 103 -3.81 25.08 -6.01
CA ASN A 103 -4.72 23.94 -6.01
C ASN A 103 -6.04 24.41 -5.42
N SER A 104 -6.92 24.88 -6.31
CA SER A 104 -8.34 25.10 -6.04
C SER A 104 -8.99 23.75 -5.72
N THR A 105 -8.83 23.30 -4.47
CA THR A 105 -9.77 22.38 -3.83
C THR A 105 -10.76 23.27 -3.09
N ASN A 106 -12.06 23.03 -3.22
CA ASN A 106 -13.07 23.73 -2.42
C ASN A 106 -12.66 23.63 -0.96
N VAL A 107 -12.11 24.72 -0.42
CA VAL A 107 -11.67 24.81 0.96
C VAL A 107 -12.94 25.07 1.75
N SER A 108 -13.67 24.01 2.09
CA SER A 108 -14.55 24.03 3.24
C SER A 108 -13.75 24.64 4.40
N ASP A 109 -14.33 25.61 5.09
CA ASP A 109 -13.67 26.45 6.10
C ASP A 109 -12.69 25.62 6.96
N ILE A 110 -11.42 26.01 6.94
CA ILE A 110 -10.38 25.27 7.67
C ILE A 110 -10.62 25.45 9.16
N ASP A 111 -11.09 24.38 9.82
CA ASP A 111 -11.32 24.39 11.27
C ASP A 111 -10.02 24.38 12.07
N LYS A 112 -8.97 23.69 11.59
CA LYS A 112 -7.73 23.52 12.36
C LYS A 112 -6.51 23.17 11.51
N ILE A 113 -5.36 23.74 11.86
CA ILE A 113 -4.03 23.39 11.30
C ILE A 113 -3.09 22.96 12.43
N ILE A 114 -2.35 21.86 12.25
CA ILE A 114 -1.30 21.40 13.18
C ILE A 114 0.04 21.28 12.43
N ILE A 115 1.07 21.95 12.92
CA ILE A 115 2.43 21.95 12.37
C ILE A 115 3.36 21.19 13.32
N PHE A 116 4.01 20.13 12.84
CA PHE A 116 5.02 19.37 13.60
C PHE A 116 6.43 19.84 13.25
N TYR A 117 7.25 20.08 14.26
CA TYR A 117 8.65 20.47 14.11
C TYR A 117 9.57 19.26 14.32
N LYS A 118 10.79 19.34 13.77
CA LYS A 118 11.80 18.26 13.90
C LYS A 118 12.27 18.02 15.33
N ASP A 119 12.10 19.00 16.21
CA ASP A 119 12.41 18.89 17.65
C ASP A 119 11.30 18.17 18.44
N GLY A 120 10.26 17.70 17.75
CA GLY A 120 9.12 17.00 18.35
C GLY A 120 8.06 17.95 18.92
N SER A 121 8.26 19.27 18.87
CA SER A 121 7.22 20.23 19.23
C SER A 121 6.16 20.34 18.13
N PHE A 122 4.99 20.88 18.49
CA PHE A 122 3.95 21.21 17.51
C PHE A 122 3.29 22.56 17.81
N LYS A 123 2.73 23.18 16.78
CA LYS A 123 1.82 24.34 16.90
C LYS A 123 0.46 24.02 16.30
N SER A 124 -0.59 24.45 16.98
CA SER A 124 -1.97 24.34 16.48
C SER A 124 -2.58 25.72 16.28
N TYR A 125 -3.28 25.90 15.16
CA TYR A 125 -4.05 27.09 14.82
C TYR A 125 -5.50 26.68 14.59
N GLN A 126 -6.43 27.48 15.08
CA GLN A 126 -7.88 27.29 14.97
C GLN A 126 -8.49 28.65 14.63
N ASN A 127 -9.53 28.65 13.79
CA ASN A 127 -10.26 29.86 13.40
C ASN A 127 -11.15 30.39 14.53
#